data_AF-A0A8S3HSH8-F1
#
_entry.id   AF-A0A8S3HSH8-F1
#
_cell.length_a   1.000
_cell.length_b   1.000
_cell.length_c   1.000
_cell.angle_alpha   90.00
_cell.angle_beta   90.00
_cell.angle_gamma   90.00
#
_symmetry.space_group_name_H-M   'P 1'
#
loop_
_entity.id
_entity.type
_entity.pdbx_description
1 polymer ?
#
loop_
_entity_poly.entity_id
_entity_poly.type
_entity_poly.pdbx_seq_one_letter_code
_entity_poly.pdbx_strand_id
1 'polypeptide(L)'
;MKESSSLTTNSCLQQIIDKLPDMIDSYHASMRSLDPGLYVAYLKMQNSVDSIRVMVNKHMPGSLPCTKIRSVANVSKEEWKWLHTNNNENSSEDESLDNSLELFKTQFFDAAKQLFVMLDLPETHFSNSRIYDSQVVEIRDDLSLIILMSTADEVNILSSPSNHSLASFIYLPVYIFE
;
A
#
# COMPACT_ATOMS: atom_id res chain seq x y z
N MET A 1 37.26 28.01 -23.55
CA MET A 1 36.79 26.74 -22.92
C MET A 1 36.15 26.96 -21.53
N LYS A 2 35.37 28.03 -21.30
CA LYS A 2 34.72 28.30 -20.00
C LYS A 2 33.20 28.53 -20.08
N GLU A 3 32.61 28.51 -21.28
CA GLU A 3 31.17 28.76 -21.49
C GLU A 3 30.32 27.48 -21.58
N SER A 4 30.92 26.31 -21.79
CA SER A 4 30.16 25.07 -21.99
C SER A 4 29.58 24.49 -20.69
N SER A 5 30.10 24.88 -19.53
CA SER A 5 29.66 24.42 -18.20
C SER A 5 28.54 25.25 -17.60
N SER A 6 28.27 26.47 -18.08
CA SER A 6 27.18 27.33 -17.57
C SER A 6 25.82 27.04 -18.22
N LEU A 7 25.79 26.48 -19.43
CA LEU A 7 24.52 26.11 -20.09
C LEU A 7 23.86 24.88 -19.47
N THR A 8 24.65 23.91 -19.01
CA THR A 8 24.15 22.70 -18.33
C THR A 8 23.66 22.98 -16.91
N THR A 9 24.30 23.90 -16.18
CA THR A 9 23.81 24.32 -14.86
C THR A 9 22.47 25.04 -14.95
N ASN A 10 22.27 25.87 -15.99
CA ASN A 10 20.98 26.50 -16.24
C ASN A 10 19.89 25.45 -16.55
N SER A 11 20.21 24.44 -17.36
CA SER A 11 19.26 23.34 -17.64
C SER A 11 18.90 22.53 -16.39
N CYS A 12 19.88 22.23 -15.53
CA CYS A 12 19.64 21.51 -14.27
C CYS A 12 18.81 22.35 -13.27
N LEU A 13 19.08 23.65 -13.17
CA LEU A 13 18.28 24.57 -12.35
C LEU A 13 16.85 24.68 -12.87
N GLN A 14 16.64 24.77 -14.19
CA GLN A 14 15.30 24.76 -14.79
C GLN A 14 14.56 23.46 -14.49
N GLN A 15 15.22 22.29 -14.58
CA GLN A 15 14.61 21.01 -14.20
C GLN A 15 14.20 20.96 -12.72
N ILE A 16 14.98 21.57 -11.82
CA ILE A 16 14.60 21.65 -10.40
C ILE A 16 13.42 22.58 -10.20
N ILE A 17 13.42 23.75 -10.86
CA ILE A 17 12.32 24.72 -10.80
C ILE A 17 11.03 24.10 -11.34
N ASP A 18 11.10 23.33 -12.43
CA ASP A 18 9.95 22.62 -13.01
C ASP A 18 9.39 21.54 -12.06
N LYS A 19 10.24 20.87 -11.27
CA LYS A 19 9.83 19.86 -10.28
C LYS A 19 9.46 20.41 -8.91
N LEU A 20 9.73 21.68 -8.66
CA LEU A 20 9.46 22.34 -7.39
C LEU A 20 7.98 22.31 -6.98
N PRO A 21 6.99 22.55 -7.88
CA PRO A 21 5.57 22.39 -7.53
C PRO A 21 5.23 20.95 -7.13
N ASP A 22 5.70 19.95 -7.88
CA ASP A 22 5.47 18.53 -7.53
C ASP A 22 6.05 18.18 -6.16
N MET A 23 7.21 18.76 -5.80
CA MET A 23 7.85 18.57 -4.49
C MET A 23 7.04 19.23 -3.37
N ILE A 24 6.51 20.43 -3.60
CA ILE A 24 5.64 21.14 -2.65
C ILE A 24 4.31 20.39 -2.45
N ASP A 25 3.69 19.92 -3.53
CA ASP A 25 2.46 19.13 -3.46
C ASP A 25 2.68 17.81 -2.71
N SER A 26 3.80 17.13 -2.99
CA SER A 26 4.20 15.93 -2.25
C SER A 26 4.44 16.23 -0.76
N TYR A 27 5.06 17.39 -0.45
CA TYR A 27 5.27 17.83 0.93
C TYR A 27 3.93 18.10 1.64
N HIS A 28 3.02 18.86 1.03
CA HIS A 28 1.70 19.13 1.60
C HIS A 28 0.87 17.87 1.78
N ALA A 29 0.93 16.94 0.83
CA ALA A 29 0.25 15.65 0.94
C ALA A 29 0.86 14.80 2.06
N SER A 30 2.19 14.81 2.24
CA SER A 30 2.86 14.11 3.34
C SER A 30 2.56 14.70 4.72
N MET A 31 2.28 16.00 4.80
CA MET A 31 1.85 16.65 6.04
C MET A 31 0.41 16.32 6.42
N ARG A 32 -0.39 15.76 5.51
CA ARG A 32 -1.77 15.37 5.81
C ARG A 32 -1.73 14.08 6.62
N SER A 33 -1.85 14.21 7.93
CA SER A 33 -2.02 13.07 8.82
C SER A 33 -3.30 12.32 8.47
N LEU A 34 -3.20 10.99 8.32
CA LEU A 34 -4.38 10.15 8.27
C LEU A 34 -5.16 10.28 9.59
N ASP A 35 -6.48 10.21 9.49
CA ASP A 35 -7.34 10.15 10.67
C ASP A 35 -7.01 8.91 11.50
N PRO A 36 -7.20 8.97 12.83
CA PRO A 36 -7.05 7.80 13.67
C PRO A 36 -8.02 6.68 13.26
N GLY A 37 -7.55 5.45 13.34
CA GLY A 37 -8.31 4.26 13.02
C GLY A 37 -7.50 3.08 12.50
N LEU A 38 -8.25 2.06 12.09
CA LEU A 38 -7.71 0.85 11.47
C LEU A 38 -7.89 0.94 9.96
N TYR A 39 -6.80 0.71 9.24
CA TYR A 39 -6.75 0.77 7.79
C TYR A 39 -6.34 -0.57 7.19
N VAL A 40 -6.83 -0.88 5.99
CA VAL A 40 -6.23 -1.92 5.13
C VAL A 40 -5.34 -1.23 4.11
N ALA A 41 -4.09 -1.65 3.99
CA ALA A 41 -3.21 -1.30 2.88
C ALA A 41 -2.99 -2.48 1.95
N TYR A 42 -2.71 -2.19 0.69
CA TYR A 42 -2.30 -3.19 -0.29
C TYR A 42 -0.85 -2.95 -0.70
N LEU A 43 0.00 -3.95 -0.45
CA LEU A 43 1.40 -3.97 -0.78
C LEU A 43 1.59 -4.81 -2.05
N LYS A 44 1.81 -4.10 -3.17
CA LYS A 44 2.25 -4.70 -4.42
C LYS A 44 3.75 -4.45 -4.59
N MET A 45 4.51 -5.53 -4.59
CA MET A 45 5.93 -5.50 -4.90
C MET A 45 6.15 -5.96 -6.34
N GLN A 46 7.00 -5.26 -7.06
CA GLN A 46 7.58 -5.70 -8.31
C GLN A 46 9.03 -6.07 -8.04
N ASN A 47 9.39 -7.32 -8.30
CA ASN A 47 10.77 -7.75 -8.21
C ASN A 47 11.39 -7.77 -9.62
N SER A 48 12.56 -7.18 -9.76
CA SER A 48 13.40 -7.29 -10.95
C SER A 48 14.79 -7.72 -10.50
N VAL A 49 15.57 -8.31 -11.40
CA VAL A 49 16.91 -8.88 -11.11
C VAL A 49 17.82 -7.92 -10.32
N ASP A 50 17.67 -6.62 -10.55
CA ASP A 50 18.54 -5.57 -9.96
C ASP A 50 17.76 -4.53 -9.13
N SER A 51 16.45 -4.70 -8.92
CA SER A 51 15.67 -3.73 -8.14
C SER A 51 14.35 -4.30 -7.63
N ILE A 52 14.10 -4.14 -6.34
CA ILE A 52 12.77 -4.31 -5.75
C ILE A 52 12.06 -2.96 -5.79
N ARG A 53 10.84 -2.92 -6.31
CA ARG A 53 10.01 -1.72 -6.33
C ARG A 53 8.69 -1.96 -5.61
N VAL A 54 8.24 -0.98 -4.82
CA VAL A 54 6.96 -1.01 -4.12
C VAL A 54 6.01 -0.01 -4.74
N MET A 55 4.76 -0.42 -4.93
CA MET A 55 3.69 0.47 -5.36
C MET A 55 3.27 1.41 -4.22
N VAL A 56 3.34 2.71 -4.46
CA VAL A 56 2.94 3.77 -3.52
C VAL A 56 2.05 4.79 -4.21
N ASN A 57 1.35 5.61 -3.43
CA ASN A 57 0.56 6.71 -3.98
C ASN A 57 1.47 7.79 -4.60
N LYS A 58 1.18 8.23 -5.82
CA LYS A 58 1.89 9.32 -6.51
C LYS A 58 1.84 10.62 -5.73
N HIS A 59 0.71 10.91 -5.10
CA HIS A 59 0.51 12.12 -4.30
C HIS A 59 1.16 12.02 -2.93
N MET A 60 1.38 10.80 -2.41
CA MET A 60 2.04 10.58 -1.13
C MET A 60 3.03 9.42 -1.25
N PRO A 61 4.26 9.69 -1.73
CA PRO A 61 5.24 8.65 -2.07
C PRO A 61 5.68 7.78 -0.89
N GLY A 62 5.44 8.20 0.36
CA GLY A 62 5.70 7.40 1.56
C GLY A 62 4.55 6.52 2.03
N SER A 63 3.38 6.58 1.38
CA SER A 63 2.19 5.86 1.83
C SER A 63 1.81 4.75 0.86
N LEU A 64 1.55 3.58 1.45
CA LEU A 64 0.85 2.52 0.74
C LEU A 64 -0.58 2.97 0.40
N PRO A 65 -1.14 2.50 -0.72
CA PRO A 65 -2.57 2.61 -1.00
C PRO A 65 -3.34 1.98 0.16
N CYS A 66 -4.19 2.76 0.83
CA CYS A 66 -4.94 2.29 1.99
C CYS A 66 -6.37 2.85 2.04
N THR A 67 -7.25 2.06 2.66
CA THR A 67 -8.66 2.39 2.88
C THR A 67 -9.00 2.21 4.35
N LYS A 68 -9.82 3.12 4.90
CA LYS A 68 -10.24 3.07 6.31
C LYS A 68 -11.28 1.98 6.52
N ILE A 69 -11.06 1.12 7.52
CA ILE A 69 -12.03 0.11 7.96
C ILE A 69 -12.92 0.69 9.04
N ARG A 70 -12.30 1.26 10.09
CA ARG A 70 -12.99 1.80 11.27
C ARG A 70 -12.18 2.91 11.95
N SER A 71 -12.82 3.64 12.87
CA SER A 71 -12.20 4.71 13.66
C SER A 71 -11.36 4.23 14.84
N VAL A 72 -11.49 2.96 15.25
CA VAL A 72 -10.72 2.36 16.36
C VAL A 72 -9.54 1.58 15.80
N ALA A 73 -8.32 1.91 16.22
CA ALA A 73 -7.08 1.29 15.75
C ALA A 73 -6.80 -0.10 16.35
N ASN A 74 -7.36 -0.41 17.52
CA ASN A 74 -7.14 -1.69 18.20
C ASN A 74 -7.69 -2.84 17.37
N VAL A 75 -7.01 -3.98 17.33
CA VAL A 75 -7.48 -5.24 16.72
C VAL A 75 -7.65 -6.26 17.84
N SER A 76 -8.82 -6.89 17.94
CA SER A 76 -9.08 -7.90 18.97
C SER A 76 -8.29 -9.19 18.67
N LYS A 77 -8.09 -10.02 19.69
CA LYS A 77 -7.38 -11.29 19.52
C LYS A 77 -8.15 -12.24 18.58
N GLU A 78 -9.47 -12.20 18.63
CA GLU A 78 -10.39 -12.99 17.80
C GLU A 78 -10.32 -12.51 16.35
N GLU A 79 -10.34 -11.19 16.12
CA GLU A 79 -10.18 -10.60 14.79
C GLU A 79 -8.83 -10.98 14.17
N TRP A 80 -7.75 -10.88 14.95
CA TRP A 80 -6.40 -11.25 14.51
C TRP A 80 -6.29 -12.74 14.19
N LYS A 81 -6.84 -13.61 15.06
CA LYS A 81 -6.92 -15.06 14.80
C LYS A 81 -7.68 -15.36 13.51
N TRP A 82 -8.82 -14.70 13.26
CA TRP A 82 -9.58 -14.90 12.03
C TRP A 82 -8.76 -14.54 10.78
N LEU A 83 -8.01 -13.43 10.81
CA LEU A 83 -7.11 -13.04 9.72
C LEU A 83 -6.03 -14.12 9.47
N HIS A 84 -5.56 -14.81 10.52
CA HIS A 84 -4.56 -15.87 10.42
C HIS A 84 -5.15 -17.17 9.88
N THR A 85 -6.32 -17.56 10.36
CA THR A 85 -7.03 -18.77 9.90
C THR A 85 -7.43 -18.65 8.44
N ASN A 86 -7.76 -17.46 7.94
CA ASN A 86 -8.04 -17.28 6.51
C ASN A 86 -6.80 -17.48 5.61
N ASN A 87 -5.58 -17.35 6.15
CA ASN A 87 -4.32 -17.61 5.42
C ASN A 87 -3.87 -19.08 5.51
N ASN A 88 -4.32 -19.80 6.53
CA ASN A 88 -3.97 -21.20 6.79
C ASN A 88 -5.25 -22.02 6.72
N GLU A 89 -5.52 -22.65 5.58
CA GLU A 89 -6.74 -23.37 5.22
C GLU A 89 -7.10 -24.59 6.12
N ASN A 90 -6.59 -24.68 7.35
CA ASN A 90 -6.58 -25.89 8.18
C ASN A 90 -7.01 -25.70 9.66
N SER A 91 -7.88 -24.75 10.01
CA SER A 91 -8.47 -24.77 11.36
C SER A 91 -9.97 -24.47 11.35
N SER A 92 -10.73 -25.52 11.03
CA SER A 92 -12.14 -25.67 11.37
C SER A 92 -12.25 -25.87 12.88
N GLU A 93 -12.38 -24.79 13.65
CA GLU A 93 -12.89 -24.87 15.01
C GLU A 93 -13.99 -23.82 15.18
N ASP A 94 -15.21 -24.34 15.36
CA ASP A 94 -16.40 -23.63 15.78
C ASP A 94 -16.10 -22.82 17.05
N GLU A 95 -16.05 -21.49 16.94
CA GLU A 95 -16.29 -20.61 18.08
C GLU A 95 -17.42 -19.65 17.70
N SER A 96 -18.47 -19.66 18.51
CA SER A 96 -19.67 -18.83 18.44
C SER A 96 -19.39 -17.47 17.79
N LEU A 97 -20.00 -17.23 16.64
CA LEU A 97 -19.92 -15.96 15.92
C LEU A 97 -20.40 -14.83 16.84
N ASP A 98 -19.45 -14.19 17.50
CA ASP A 98 -19.69 -12.97 18.23
C ASP A 98 -20.08 -11.91 17.19
N ASN A 99 -21.21 -11.23 17.37
CA ASN A 99 -21.76 -10.27 16.38
C ASN A 99 -20.71 -9.21 15.97
N SER A 100 -19.78 -8.88 16.87
CA SER A 100 -18.66 -7.97 16.60
C SER A 100 -17.70 -8.49 15.52
N LEU A 101 -17.43 -9.80 15.50
CA LEU A 101 -16.53 -10.42 14.52
C LEU A 101 -17.17 -10.44 13.13
N GLU A 102 -18.47 -10.71 13.02
CA GLU A 102 -19.20 -10.63 11.75
C GLU A 102 -19.25 -9.21 11.18
N LEU A 103 -19.44 -8.22 12.06
CA LEU A 103 -19.37 -6.82 11.68
C LEU A 103 -17.97 -6.46 11.15
N PHE A 104 -16.92 -6.88 11.87
CA PHE A 104 -15.53 -6.66 11.44
C PHE A 104 -15.25 -7.30 10.08
N LYS A 105 -15.66 -8.56 9.87
CA LYS A 105 -15.53 -9.23 8.57
C LYS A 105 -16.15 -8.41 7.46
N THR A 106 -17.40 -7.99 7.64
CA THR A 106 -18.14 -7.20 6.64
C THR A 106 -17.43 -5.88 6.33
N GLN A 107 -16.98 -5.16 7.36
CA GLN A 107 -16.23 -3.91 7.21
C GLN A 107 -14.88 -4.11 6.52
N PHE A 108 -14.17 -5.18 6.86
CA PHE A 108 -12.89 -5.53 6.26
C PHE A 108 -13.05 -5.84 4.77
N PHE A 109 -14.04 -6.67 4.40
CA PHE A 109 -14.31 -6.99 3.00
C PHE A 109 -14.75 -5.77 2.20
N ASP A 110 -15.57 -4.89 2.77
CA ASP A 110 -16.00 -3.65 2.09
C ASP A 110 -14.81 -2.71 1.87
N ALA A 111 -13.99 -2.47 2.91
CA ALA A 111 -12.79 -1.64 2.81
C ALA A 111 -11.77 -2.23 1.82
N ALA A 112 -11.61 -3.55 1.81
CA ALA A 112 -10.77 -4.23 0.82
C ALA A 112 -11.33 -4.04 -0.59
N LYS A 113 -12.62 -4.30 -0.83
CA LYS A 113 -13.24 -4.07 -2.16
C LYS A 113 -13.04 -2.64 -2.64
N GLN A 114 -13.26 -1.65 -1.78
CA GLN A 114 -12.99 -0.25 -2.10
C GLN A 114 -11.52 0.00 -2.46
N LEU A 115 -10.59 -0.66 -1.77
CA LEU A 115 -9.16 -0.60 -2.10
C LEU A 115 -8.85 -1.23 -3.46
N PHE A 116 -9.42 -2.39 -3.80
CA PHE A 116 -9.25 -3.02 -5.11
C PHE A 116 -9.83 -2.17 -6.25
N VAL A 117 -10.99 -1.55 -6.03
CA VAL A 117 -11.58 -0.59 -6.98
C VAL A 117 -10.67 0.63 -7.16
N MET A 118 -10.09 1.16 -6.07
CA MET A 118 -9.12 2.26 -6.16
C MET A 118 -7.86 1.88 -6.95
N LEU A 119 -7.46 0.60 -6.86
CA LEU A 119 -6.30 0.05 -7.54
C LEU A 119 -6.59 -0.48 -8.95
N ASP A 120 -7.85 -0.43 -9.41
CA ASP A 120 -8.30 -1.00 -10.69
C ASP A 120 -7.89 -2.48 -10.84
N LEU A 121 -7.96 -3.24 -9.75
CA LEU A 121 -7.61 -4.66 -9.71
C LEU A 121 -8.87 -5.54 -9.72
N PRO A 122 -8.94 -6.59 -10.55
CA PRO A 122 -10.07 -7.51 -10.53
C PRO A 122 -10.17 -8.28 -9.20
N GLU A 123 -11.40 -8.64 -8.79
CA GLU A 123 -11.70 -9.37 -7.55
C GLU A 123 -10.96 -10.72 -7.43
N THR A 124 -10.49 -11.29 -8.54
CA THR A 124 -9.65 -12.49 -8.54
C THR A 124 -8.34 -12.30 -7.77
N HIS A 125 -7.79 -11.08 -7.75
CA HIS A 125 -6.60 -10.78 -6.96
C HIS A 125 -6.89 -10.78 -5.46
N PHE A 126 -8.12 -10.46 -5.03
CA PHE A 126 -8.48 -10.51 -3.62
C PHE A 126 -8.39 -11.95 -3.08
N SER A 127 -8.90 -12.93 -3.83
CA SER A 127 -8.78 -14.35 -3.46
C SER A 127 -7.34 -14.85 -3.41
N ASN A 128 -6.46 -14.25 -4.23
CA ASN A 128 -5.03 -14.57 -4.27
C ASN A 128 -4.20 -13.63 -3.38
N SER A 129 -4.82 -12.76 -2.57
CA SER A 129 -4.09 -11.84 -1.70
C SER A 129 -3.77 -12.50 -0.38
N ARG A 130 -2.50 -12.46 0.01
CA ARG A 130 -2.03 -12.95 1.30
C ARG A 130 -2.12 -11.84 2.34
N ILE A 131 -2.65 -12.12 3.52
CA ILE A 131 -2.62 -11.18 4.65
C ILE A 131 -1.24 -11.27 5.31
N TYR A 132 -0.65 -10.12 5.65
CA TYR A 132 0.58 -10.07 6.44
C TYR A 132 0.28 -10.57 7.87
N ASP A 133 0.82 -11.73 8.20
CA ASP A 133 0.53 -12.53 9.39
C ASP A 133 1.57 -12.36 10.51
N SER A 134 2.59 -11.53 10.32
CA SER A 134 3.62 -11.38 11.36
C SER A 134 3.12 -10.54 12.53
N GLN A 135 2.67 -9.30 12.28
CA GLN A 135 2.19 -8.36 13.30
C GLN A 135 1.24 -7.31 12.68
N VAL A 136 0.34 -6.74 13.48
CA VAL A 136 -0.40 -5.53 13.10
C VAL A 136 0.60 -4.38 13.02
N VAL A 137 0.61 -3.64 11.91
CA VAL A 137 1.54 -2.53 11.74
C VAL A 137 0.98 -1.29 12.42
N GLU A 138 1.49 -0.99 13.60
CA GLU A 138 1.15 0.24 14.34
C GLU A 138 2.03 1.39 13.84
N ILE A 139 1.42 2.40 13.23
CA ILE A 139 2.13 3.60 12.76
C ILE A 139 2.16 4.66 13.88
N ARG A 140 1.06 4.75 14.65
CA ARG A 140 0.88 5.59 15.84
C ARG A 140 -0.04 4.85 16.81
N ASP A 141 -0.06 5.25 18.08
CA ASP A 141 -0.96 4.70 19.12
C ASP A 141 -2.45 4.70 18.72
N ASP A 142 -2.84 5.60 17.81
CA ASP A 142 -4.18 5.78 17.30
C ASP A 142 -4.37 5.35 15.84
N LEU A 143 -3.34 4.75 15.22
CA LEU A 143 -3.35 4.35 13.81
C LEU A 143 -2.67 3.00 13.59
N SER A 144 -3.50 2.02 13.20
CA SER A 144 -3.08 0.66 12.90
C SER A 144 -3.36 0.31 11.44
N LEU A 145 -2.50 -0.52 10.88
CA LEU A 145 -2.54 -0.93 9.49
C LEU A 145 -2.49 -2.47 9.38
N ILE A 146 -3.43 -3.01 8.61
CA ILE A 146 -3.40 -4.40 8.14
C ILE A 146 -2.92 -4.38 6.70
N ILE A 147 -1.92 -5.19 6.37
CA ILE A 147 -1.33 -5.22 5.03
C ILE A 147 -1.82 -6.47 4.29
N LEU A 148 -2.41 -6.25 3.11
CA LEU A 148 -2.66 -7.25 2.09
C LEU A 148 -1.49 -7.26 1.11
N MET A 149 -0.98 -8.44 0.79
CA MET A 149 0.13 -8.65 -0.11
C MET A 149 -0.34 -9.42 -1.34
N SER A 150 0.11 -8.97 -2.52
CA SER A 150 0.02 -9.78 -3.74
C SER A 150 0.86 -11.06 -3.58
N THR A 151 0.40 -12.19 -4.13
CA THR A 151 1.16 -13.45 -4.12
C THR A 151 2.42 -13.35 -4.97
N ALA A 152 3.41 -14.19 -4.67
CA ALA A 152 4.72 -14.18 -5.34
C ALA A 152 4.65 -14.38 -6.87
N ASP A 153 3.59 -14.98 -7.40
CA ASP A 153 3.42 -15.18 -8.85
C ASP A 153 3.10 -13.88 -9.61
N GLU A 154 2.46 -12.91 -8.95
CA GLU A 154 2.12 -11.60 -9.53
C GLU A 154 3.26 -10.57 -9.43
N VAL A 155 4.30 -10.89 -8.67
CA VAL A 155 5.50 -10.05 -8.45
C VAL A 155 6.33 -9.90 -9.75
N ASN A 156 6.06 -10.72 -10.78
CA ASN A 156 6.82 -10.84 -12.02
C ASN A 156 6.21 -10.19 -13.27
N ILE A 157 5.27 -9.25 -13.16
CA ILE A 157 4.73 -8.58 -14.37
C ILE A 157 5.55 -7.35 -14.73
N LEU A 158 6.74 -7.58 -15.31
CA LEU A 158 7.41 -6.56 -16.14
C LEU A 158 6.90 -6.56 -17.59
N SER A 159 6.02 -7.50 -17.96
CA SER A 159 5.66 -7.75 -19.35
C SER A 159 4.19 -7.47 -19.65
N SER A 160 3.75 -6.23 -19.50
CA SER A 160 2.70 -5.73 -20.39
C SER A 160 2.79 -4.21 -20.55
N PRO A 161 2.82 -3.68 -21.78
CA PRO A 161 2.60 -2.25 -22.03
C PRO A 161 1.16 -1.81 -21.69
N SER A 162 0.31 -2.72 -21.20
CA SER A 162 -1.02 -2.45 -20.64
C SER A 162 -1.02 -2.26 -19.12
N ASN A 163 0.12 -1.98 -18.49
CA ASN A 163 0.07 -1.32 -17.19
C ASN A 163 -0.46 0.09 -17.47
N HIS A 164 -1.78 0.24 -17.42
CA HIS A 164 -2.38 1.54 -17.16
C HIS A 164 -1.56 2.11 -16.01
N SER A 165 -0.77 3.14 -16.30
CA SER A 165 -0.20 3.98 -15.28
C SER A 165 -1.40 4.48 -14.50
N LEU A 166 -1.77 3.78 -13.44
CA LEU A 166 -2.83 4.21 -12.55
C LEU A 166 -2.37 5.61 -12.15
N ALA A 167 -3.06 6.64 -12.64
CA ALA A 167 -2.53 8.00 -12.66
C ALA A 167 -2.11 8.50 -11.26
N SER A 168 -2.59 7.80 -10.24
CA SER A 168 -2.41 8.01 -8.81
C SER A 168 -1.37 7.11 -8.13
N PHE A 169 -0.68 6.17 -8.82
CA PHE A 169 0.31 5.28 -8.20
C PHE A 169 1.66 5.27 -8.94
N ILE A 170 2.75 5.19 -8.19
CA ILE A 170 4.12 5.10 -8.69
C ILE A 170 4.84 3.93 -8.02
N TYR A 171 5.90 3.43 -8.66
CA TYR A 171 6.74 2.37 -8.11
C TYR A 171 8.05 2.98 -7.59
N LEU A 172 8.28 2.93 -6.28
CA LEU A 172 9.51 3.39 -5.66
C LEU A 172 10.51 2.25 -5.47
N PRO A 173 11.79 2.43 -5.84
CA PRO A 173 12.83 1.45 -5.55
C PRO A 173 13.06 1.36 -4.04
N VAL A 174 13.06 0.14 -3.51
CA VAL A 174 13.45 -0.16 -2.14
C VAL A 174 14.96 -0.40 -2.15
N TYR A 175 15.70 0.50 -1.51
CA TYR A 175 17.14 0.30 -1.31
C TYR A 175 17.34 -0.57 -0.08
N ILE A 176 17.86 -1.78 -0.29
CA ILE A 176 18.36 -2.60 0.80
C ILE A 176 19.74 -2.05 1.12
N PHE A 177 19.89 -1.46 2.30
CA PHE A 177 21.20 -1.10 2.83
C PHE A 177 21.78 -2.36 3.48
N GLU A 178 22.87 -2.89 2.90
CA GLU A 178 23.75 -3.88 3.56
C GLU A 178 24.55 -3.25 4.69
#